data_AF-A0A068NQP1-F1
#
_entry.id   AF-A0A068NQP1-F1
#
_cell.length_a   1.000
_cell.length_b   1.000
_cell.length_c   1.000
_cell.angle_alpha   90.00
_cell.angle_beta   90.00
_cell.angle_gamma   90.00
#
_symmetry.space_group_name_H-M   'P 1'
#
loop_
_entity.id
_entity.type
_entity.pdbx_description
1 polymer ?
#
loop_
_entity_poly.entity_id
_entity_poly.type
_entity_poly.pdbx_seq_one_letter_code
_entity_poly.pdbx_strand_id
1 'polypeptide(L)'
;MSFDLRELYQEVILDHNRHPRNRGALLDADRSAEGHNPLCGDNVTVYLTMDGDVVSGVSFDGQGCAISTASASLMTEAVKGKTLAEAESIFREFQSMVTETGEATPTPI
;
A
#
# COMPACT_ATOMS: atom_id res chain seq x y z
N MET A 1 -1.42 11.36 26.65
CA MET A 1 -1.14 11.72 25.24
C MET A 1 -1.36 10.51 24.36
N SER A 2 -2.61 10.26 23.93
CA SER A 2 -2.98 9.11 23.06
C SER A 2 -4.07 9.48 22.04
N PHE A 3 -4.74 10.63 22.23
CA PHE A 3 -5.75 11.14 21.30
C PHE A 3 -5.15 11.65 19.98
N ASP A 4 -3.98 12.28 20.04
CA ASP A 4 -3.31 12.91 18.90
C ASP A 4 -2.92 11.91 17.78
N LEU A 5 -2.29 10.78 18.14
CA LEU A 5 -1.87 9.78 17.16
C LEU A 5 -3.05 9.11 16.43
N ARG A 6 -4.16 8.86 17.13
CA ARG A 6 -5.34 8.24 16.51
C ARG A 6 -6.03 9.17 15.51
N GLU A 7 -6.00 10.47 15.77
CA GLU A 7 -6.53 11.49 14.87
C GLU A 7 -5.64 11.61 13.64
N LEU A 8 -4.31 11.72 13.85
CA LEU A 8 -3.34 11.74 12.76
C LEU A 8 -3.45 10.51 11.84
N TYR A 9 -3.56 9.30 12.38
CA TYR A 9 -3.71 8.10 11.56
C TYR A 9 -5.00 8.09 10.75
N GLN A 10 -6.10 8.58 11.31
CA GLN A 10 -7.35 8.72 10.57
C GLN A 10 -7.21 9.75 9.44
N GLU A 11 -6.53 10.87 9.69
CA GLU A 11 -6.27 11.87 8.65
C GLU A 11 -5.45 11.30 7.49
N VAL A 12 -4.42 10.51 7.78
CA VAL A 12 -3.62 9.84 6.74
C VAL A 12 -4.50 8.92 5.89
N ILE A 13 -5.31 8.05 6.51
CA ILE A 13 -6.20 7.15 5.76
C ILE A 13 -7.21 7.95 4.92
N LEU A 14 -7.78 9.02 5.48
CA LEU A 14 -8.73 9.86 4.77
C LEU A 14 -8.10 10.61 3.60
N ASP A 15 -6.88 11.11 3.76
CA ASP A 15 -6.15 11.80 2.69
C ASP A 15 -5.80 10.85 1.55
N HIS A 16 -5.27 9.67 1.85
CA HIS A 16 -4.94 8.68 0.82
C HIS A 16 -6.17 8.09 0.13
N ASN A 17 -7.34 8.09 0.78
CA ASN A 17 -8.59 7.75 0.12
C ASN A 17 -9.09 8.87 -0.80
N ARG A 18 -8.98 10.15 -0.39
CA ARG A 18 -9.46 11.30 -1.17
C ARG A 18 -8.52 11.69 -2.31
N HIS A 19 -7.22 11.61 -2.07
CA HIS A 19 -6.14 11.96 -2.97
C HIS A 19 -5.13 10.80 -3.07
N PRO A 20 -5.53 9.66 -3.65
CA PRO A 20 -4.65 8.52 -3.77
C PRO A 20 -3.41 8.85 -4.62
N ARG A 21 -2.23 8.48 -4.12
CA ARG A 21 -0.96 8.62 -4.83
C ARG A 21 -0.76 7.48 -5.81
N ASN A 22 -0.06 7.76 -6.90
CA ASN A 22 0.27 6.81 -7.96
C ASN A 22 -0.98 6.08 -8.50
N ARG A 23 -2.09 6.80 -8.68
CA ARG A 23 -3.33 6.23 -9.22
C ARG A 23 -3.37 6.30 -10.74
N GLY A 24 -3.89 5.24 -11.37
CA GLY A 24 -4.03 5.06 -12.81
C GLY A 24 -3.10 4.00 -13.37
N ALA A 25 -3.39 3.56 -14.59
CA ALA A 25 -2.52 2.64 -15.32
C ALA A 25 -1.15 3.27 -15.61
N LEU A 26 -0.08 2.50 -15.41
CA LEU A 26 1.27 2.89 -15.79
C LEU A 26 1.54 2.41 -17.23
N LEU A 27 1.71 3.36 -18.15
CA LEU A 27 1.83 3.07 -19.58
C LEU A 27 3.05 2.19 -19.91
N ASP A 28 4.16 2.41 -19.22
CA ASP A 28 5.42 1.69 -19.43
C ASP A 28 5.64 0.58 -18.37
N ALA A 29 4.54 0.02 -17.84
CA ALA A 29 4.62 -1.10 -16.91
C ALA A 29 5.19 -2.35 -17.59
N ASP A 30 6.19 -2.97 -16.97
CA ASP A 30 6.72 -4.26 -17.41
C ASP A 30 6.01 -5.44 -16.73
N ARG A 31 5.30 -5.18 -15.63
CA ARG A 31 4.58 -6.17 -14.82
C ARG A 31 3.27 -5.60 -14.34
N SER A 32 2.27 -6.48 -14.19
CA SER A 32 0.99 -6.14 -13.58
C SER A 32 0.40 -7.32 -12.83
N ALA A 33 -0.34 -7.06 -11.76
CA ALA A 33 -1.11 -8.06 -11.03
C ALA A 33 -2.49 -7.50 -10.65
N GLU A 34 -3.52 -8.35 -10.75
CA GLU A 34 -4.89 -8.02 -10.36
C GLU A 34 -5.26 -8.78 -9.08
N GLY A 35 -5.99 -8.11 -8.17
CA GLY A 35 -6.50 -8.68 -6.94
C GLY A 35 -7.96 -8.29 -6.74
N HIS A 36 -8.79 -9.27 -6.37
CA HIS A 36 -10.22 -9.07 -6.17
C HIS A 36 -10.67 -9.61 -4.80
N ASN A 37 -11.33 -8.76 -4.01
CA ASN A 37 -11.95 -9.12 -2.73
C ASN A 37 -13.49 -9.07 -2.87
N PRO A 38 -14.15 -10.22 -3.11
CA PRO A 38 -15.59 -10.27 -3.34
C PRO A 38 -16.44 -9.89 -2.12
N LEU A 39 -15.88 -9.93 -0.90
CA LEU A 39 -16.61 -9.59 0.32
C LEU A 39 -16.92 -8.08 0.39
N CYS A 40 -16.01 -7.26 -0.09
CA CYS A 40 -16.17 -5.80 -0.13
C CYS A 40 -16.43 -5.27 -1.55
N GLY A 41 -16.29 -6.13 -2.56
CA GLY A 41 -16.36 -5.74 -3.97
C GLY A 41 -15.14 -4.97 -4.44
N ASP A 42 -14.00 -5.10 -3.75
CA ASP A 42 -12.78 -4.40 -4.14
C ASP A 42 -12.14 -5.11 -5.33
N ASN A 43 -11.76 -4.36 -6.36
CA ASN A 43 -10.86 -4.77 -7.42
C ASN A 43 -9.69 -3.78 -7.50
N VAL A 44 -8.47 -4.28 -7.47
CA VAL A 44 -7.24 -3.49 -7.60
C VAL A 44 -6.33 -4.14 -8.63
N THR A 45 -5.78 -3.34 -9.53
CA THR A 45 -4.67 -3.72 -10.41
C THR A 45 -3.46 -2.90 -10.02
N VAL A 46 -2.33 -3.55 -9.77
CA VAL A 46 -1.04 -2.90 -9.50
C VAL A 46 -0.16 -3.07 -10.72
N TYR A 47 0.47 -1.98 -11.12
CA TYR A 47 1.42 -1.93 -12.23
C TYR A 47 2.82 -1.62 -11.68
N LEU A 48 3.85 -2.24 -12.25
CA LEU A 48 5.23 -2.10 -11.85
C LEU A 48 6.12 -1.91 -13.08
N THR A 49 7.20 -1.14 -12.89
CA THR A 49 8.36 -1.09 -13.77
C THR A 49 9.60 -1.30 -12.90
N MET A 50 10.50 -2.18 -13.34
CA MET A 50 11.74 -2.49 -12.64
C MET A 50 12.94 -1.88 -13.37
N ASP A 51 13.91 -1.36 -12.62
CA ASP A 51 15.26 -1.05 -13.10
C ASP A 51 16.23 -1.96 -12.35
N GLY A 52 16.61 -3.08 -12.98
CA GLY A 52 17.33 -4.17 -12.31
C GLY A 52 16.48 -4.79 -11.20
N ASP A 53 16.93 -4.64 -9.95
CA ASP A 53 16.23 -5.11 -8.75
C ASP A 53 15.41 -4.01 -8.05
N VAL A 54 15.42 -2.78 -8.56
CA VAL A 54 14.73 -1.62 -7.98
C VAL A 54 13.38 -1.38 -8.64
N VAL A 55 12.35 -1.12 -7.83
CA VAL A 55 11.04 -0.66 -8.29
C VAL A 55 11.16 0.80 -8.75
N SER A 56 11.37 1.02 -10.04
CA SER A 56 11.52 2.36 -10.62
C SER A 56 10.16 3.05 -10.84
N GLY A 57 9.12 2.26 -11.13
CA GLY A 57 7.76 2.71 -11.30
C GLY A 57 6.77 1.79 -10.57
N VAL A 58 5.77 2.39 -9.93
CA VAL A 58 4.64 1.66 -9.34
C VAL A 58 3.40 2.53 -9.41
N SER A 59 2.28 1.95 -9.80
CA SER A 59 0.97 2.59 -9.76
C SER A 59 -0.13 1.56 -9.49
N PHE A 60 -1.33 2.04 -9.18
CA PHE A 60 -2.49 1.17 -9.06
C PHE A 60 -3.73 1.77 -9.72
N ASP A 61 -4.63 0.93 -10.20
CA ASP A 61 -5.96 1.30 -10.63
C ASP A 61 -7.01 0.36 -10.04
N GLY A 62 -8.28 0.70 -10.17
CA GLY A 62 -9.40 -0.11 -9.72
C GLY A 62 -10.34 0.60 -8.74
N GLN A 63 -11.30 -0.15 -8.24
CA GLN A 63 -12.35 0.35 -7.35
C GLN A 63 -12.33 -0.46 -6.06
N GLY A 64 -12.31 0.21 -4.92
CA GLY A 64 -12.42 -0.45 -3.64
C GLY A 64 -12.95 0.50 -2.58
N CYS A 65 -13.27 -0.05 -1.42
CA CYS A 65 -13.63 0.70 -0.23
C CYS A 65 -12.50 1.67 0.18
N ALA A 66 -12.80 2.58 1.11
CA ALA A 66 -11.86 3.62 1.53
C ALA A 66 -10.55 3.04 2.09
N ILE A 67 -10.63 1.93 2.82
CA ILE A 67 -9.45 1.25 3.38
C ILE A 67 -8.61 0.63 2.26
N SER A 68 -9.25 -0.02 1.29
CA SER A 68 -8.54 -0.62 0.15
C SER A 68 -7.83 0.43 -0.70
N THR A 69 -8.50 1.55 -1.00
CA THR A 69 -7.90 2.66 -1.76
C THR A 69 -6.74 3.31 -1.01
N ALA A 70 -6.91 3.59 0.29
CA ALA A 70 -5.85 4.18 1.09
C ALA A 70 -4.64 3.23 1.24
N SER A 71 -4.89 1.93 1.45
CA SER A 71 -3.86 0.90 1.56
C SER A 71 -3.05 0.77 0.27
N ALA A 72 -3.72 0.70 -0.90
CA ALA A 72 -3.04 0.66 -2.19
C ALA A 72 -2.18 1.93 -2.41
N SER A 73 -2.72 3.11 -2.09
CA SER A 73 -1.95 4.36 -2.19
C SER A 73 -0.71 4.36 -1.29
N LEU A 74 -0.85 4.01 -0.01
CA LEU A 74 0.26 3.95 0.93
C LEU A 74 1.32 2.92 0.50
N MET A 75 0.88 1.74 0.04
CA MET A 75 1.75 0.69 -0.46
C MET A 75 2.61 1.20 -1.62
N THR A 76 2.00 1.87 -2.61
CA THR A 76 2.77 2.39 -3.76
C THR A 76 3.85 3.40 -3.35
N GLU A 77 3.60 4.25 -2.34
CA GLU A 77 4.62 5.17 -1.84
C GLU A 77 5.72 4.44 -1.04
N ALA A 78 5.36 3.42 -0.27
CA ALA A 78 6.31 2.67 0.54
C ALA A 78 7.31 1.86 -0.30
N VAL A 79 6.88 1.31 -1.44
CA VAL A 79 7.70 0.41 -2.28
C VAL A 79 8.42 1.11 -3.44
N LYS A 80 8.02 2.33 -3.81
CA LYS A 80 8.67 3.06 -4.91
C LYS A 80 10.13 3.36 -4.57
N GLY A 81 11.03 3.04 -5.49
CA GLY A 81 12.48 3.21 -5.31
C GLY A 81 13.12 2.19 -4.37
N LYS A 82 12.39 1.16 -3.94
CA LYS A 82 12.92 0.05 -3.13
C LYS A 82 13.38 -1.10 -4.00
N THR A 83 14.34 -1.86 -3.50
CA THR A 83 14.71 -3.15 -4.07
C THR A 83 13.59 -4.17 -3.85
N LEU A 84 13.58 -5.25 -4.64
CA LEU A 84 12.65 -6.36 -4.45
C LEU A 84 12.72 -6.94 -3.03
N ALA A 85 13.94 -7.07 -2.48
CA ALA A 85 14.14 -7.59 -1.13
C ALA A 85 13.55 -6.67 -0.05
N GLU A 86 13.69 -5.35 -0.20
CA GLU A 86 13.08 -4.37 0.71
C GLU A 86 11.55 -4.38 0.59
N ALA A 87 11.01 -4.41 -0.63
CA ALA A 87 9.57 -4.49 -0.86
C ALA A 87 8.95 -5.76 -0.23
N GLU A 88 9.65 -6.89 -0.31
CA GLU A 88 9.25 -8.11 0.38
C GLU A 88 9.31 -7.99 1.91
N SER A 89 10.31 -7.27 2.46
CA SER A 89 10.36 -7.01 3.91
C SER A 89 9.16 -6.20 4.36
N ILE A 90 8.86 -5.10 3.65
CA ILE A 90 7.70 -4.24 3.91
C ILE A 90 6.41 -5.07 3.86
N PHE A 91 6.27 -5.95 2.86
CA PHE A 91 5.12 -6.84 2.75
C PHE A 91 4.99 -7.75 3.98
N ARG A 92 6.07 -8.42 4.39
CA ARG A 92 6.06 -9.34 5.54
C ARG A 92 5.72 -8.61 6.84
N GLU A 93 6.32 -7.44 7.07
CA GLU A 93 6.05 -6.59 8.24
C GLU A 93 4.59 -6.15 8.27
N PHE A 94 4.06 -5.66 7.15
CA PHE A 94 2.67 -5.24 7.05
C PHE A 94 1.70 -6.41 7.23
N GLN A 95 1.99 -7.56 6.61
CA GLN A 95 1.17 -8.76 6.73
C GLN A 95 1.12 -9.26 8.18
N SER A 96 2.27 -9.34 8.85
CA SER A 96 2.34 -9.70 10.28
C SER A 96 1.50 -8.74 11.12
N MET A 97 1.64 -7.43 10.92
CA MET A 97 0.88 -6.41 11.64
C MET A 97 -0.64 -6.55 11.50
N VAL A 98 -1.15 -6.90 10.31
CA VAL A 98 -2.61 -6.92 10.06
C VAL A 98 -3.25 -8.31 10.22
N THR A 99 -2.44 -9.38 10.27
CA THR A 99 -2.95 -10.76 10.40
C THR A 99 -2.66 -11.39 11.77
N GLU A 100 -1.63 -10.93 12.49
CA GLU A 100 -1.37 -11.40 13.85
C GLU A 100 -2.26 -10.64 14.84
N THR A 101 -3.26 -11.32 15.38
CA THR A 101 -4.06 -10.83 16.50
C THR A 101 -3.19 -10.70 17.76
N GLY A 102 -2.63 -9.52 17.97
CA GLY A 102 -2.30 -8.97 19.29
C GLY A 102 -0.91 -9.29 19.87
N GLU A 103 0.08 -8.47 19.52
CA GLU A 103 0.92 -7.69 20.46
C GLU A 103 1.90 -6.85 19.62
N ALA A 104 1.46 -5.64 19.23
CA ALA A 104 2.37 -4.65 18.69
C ALA A 104 3.39 -4.31 19.78
N THR A 105 4.58 -4.91 19.70
CA THR A 105 5.71 -4.49 20.53
C THR A 105 6.15 -3.13 19.97
N PRO A 106 6.04 -2.03 20.74
CA PRO A 106 6.48 -0.74 20.25
C PRO A 106 7.97 -0.82 19.94
N THR A 107 8.33 -0.55 18.67
CA THR A 107 9.71 -0.34 18.27
C THR A 107 10.26 0.83 19.12
N PRO A 108 11.35 0.64 19.87
CA PRO A 108 11.96 1.73 20.60
C PRO A 108 12.44 2.79 19.61
N ILE A 109 12.03 4.04 19.82
CA ILE A 109 12.63 5.23 19.20
C ILE A 109 13.98 5.48 19.87
#